data_AF-A0A955I3F2-F1
#
_entry.id   AF-A0A955I3F2-F1
#
_cell.length_a   1.000
_cell.length_b   1.000
_cell.length_c   1.000
_cell.angle_alpha   90.00
_cell.angle_beta   90.00
_cell.angle_gamma   90.00
#
_symmetry.space_group_name_H-M   'P 1'
#
loop_
_entity.id
_entity.type
_entity.pdbx_description
1 polymer ?
#
loop_
_entity_poly.entity_id
_entity_poly.type
_entity_poly.pdbx_seq_one_letter_code
_entity_poly.pdbx_strand_id
1 'polypeptide(L)'
;MKSHIPKNYTIVMRHPIILLHHFAKCIFLLALSIVLFYILFAYEDRLPRDFLHLVLLPTGILLMNYAFMKFILALIGYFNKIIIIVPEKIIIIDSTLLLQEDIEVIDIEKVVKIDVVRHGLLSAMF
;
A
#
# COMPACT_ATOMS: atom_id res chain seq x y z
N MET A 1 -6.95 -13.91 -41.26
CA MET A 1 -7.50 -14.84 -40.25
C MET A 1 -6.80 -14.54 -38.92
N LYS A 2 -7.33 -13.60 -38.12
CA LYS A 2 -6.78 -13.24 -36.81
C LYS A 2 -7.41 -14.18 -35.78
N SER A 3 -6.66 -15.20 -35.35
CA SER A 3 -7.09 -16.08 -34.26
C SER A 3 -7.09 -15.28 -32.96
N HIS A 4 -8.27 -14.86 -32.51
CA HIS A 4 -8.47 -14.51 -31.11
C HIS A 4 -8.33 -15.78 -30.28
N ILE A 5 -7.12 -16.05 -29.80
CA ILE A 5 -6.90 -17.00 -28.72
C ILE A 5 -7.65 -16.42 -27.51
N PRO A 6 -8.69 -17.07 -26.97
CA PRO A 6 -9.30 -16.62 -25.74
C PRO A 6 -8.20 -16.61 -24.69
N LYS A 7 -7.97 -15.45 -24.07
CA LYS A 7 -7.00 -15.29 -22.99
C LYS A 7 -7.47 -16.15 -21.82
N ASN A 8 -7.06 -17.43 -21.82
CA ASN A 8 -7.36 -18.40 -20.78
C ASN A 8 -6.45 -18.13 -19.57
N TYR A 9 -6.52 -16.91 -19.02
CA TYR A 9 -5.76 -16.55 -17.85
C TYR A 9 -6.55 -15.54 -17.02
N THR A 10 -6.54 -15.73 -15.71
CA THR A 10 -7.13 -14.80 -14.74
C THR A 10 -6.02 -14.15 -13.94
N ILE A 11 -6.00 -12.82 -13.93
CA ILE A 11 -5.09 -12.06 -13.09
C ILE A 11 -5.84 -11.67 -11.83
N VAL A 12 -5.32 -12.07 -10.69
CA VAL A 12 -5.83 -11.71 -9.37
C VAL A 12 -4.84 -10.74 -8.73
N MET A 13 -5.36 -9.55 -8.40
CA MET A 13 -4.63 -8.50 -7.67
C MET A 13 -5.25 -8.32 -6.29
N ARG A 14 -4.53 -7.60 -5.41
CA ARG A 14 -5.05 -7.22 -4.09
C ARG A 14 -6.31 -6.35 -4.21
N HIS A 15 -7.14 -6.38 -3.18
CA HIS A 15 -8.41 -5.66 -3.16
C HIS A 15 -8.18 -4.14 -3.04
N PRO A 16 -8.86 -3.29 -3.84
CA PRO A 16 -8.62 -1.84 -3.87
C PRO A 16 -8.91 -1.13 -2.53
N ILE A 17 -9.69 -1.73 -1.65
CA ILE A 17 -9.93 -1.22 -0.27
C ILE A 17 -8.61 -1.07 0.50
N ILE A 18 -7.63 -1.96 0.27
CA ILE A 18 -6.32 -1.86 0.92
C ILE A 18 -5.61 -0.57 0.49
N LEU A 19 -5.65 -0.26 -0.81
CA LEU A 19 -5.08 0.97 -1.35
C LEU A 19 -5.80 2.20 -0.80
N LEU A 20 -7.13 2.17 -0.74
CA LEU A 20 -7.95 3.25 -0.17
C LEU A 20 -7.60 3.53 1.29
N HIS A 21 -7.38 2.48 2.10
CA HIS A 21 -6.96 2.61 3.49
C HIS A 21 -5.59 3.31 3.63
N HIS A 22 -4.62 2.94 2.80
CA HIS A 22 -3.31 3.61 2.79
C HIS A 22 -3.41 5.06 2.32
N PHE A 23 -4.27 5.33 1.34
CA PHE A 23 -4.55 6.69 0.88
C PHE A 23 -5.19 7.56 1.96
N ALA A 24 -6.20 7.04 2.68
CA ALA A 24 -6.84 7.74 3.80
C ALA A 24 -5.84 8.06 4.93
N LYS A 25 -4.95 7.12 5.26
CA LYS A 25 -3.86 7.36 6.23
C LYS A 25 -2.89 8.46 5.78
N CYS A 26 -2.57 8.50 4.48
CA CYS A 26 -1.73 9.55 3.92
C CYS A 26 -2.39 10.93 4.07
N ILE A 27 -3.65 11.05 3.65
CA ILE A 27 -4.44 12.28 3.80
C ILE A 27 -4.48 12.73 5.26
N PHE A 28 -4.72 11.81 6.19
CA PHE A 28 -4.76 12.12 7.61
C PHE A 28 -3.43 12.71 8.12
N LEU A 29 -2.29 12.11 7.74
CA LEU A 29 -0.97 12.61 8.13
C LEU A 29 -0.65 13.97 7.48
N LEU A 30 -1.06 14.17 6.23
CA LEU A 30 -0.92 15.46 5.54
C LEU A 30 -1.77 16.54 6.21
N ALA A 31 -3.02 16.23 6.59
CA ALA A 31 -3.88 17.15 7.33
C ALA A 31 -3.25 17.54 8.67
N LEU A 32 -2.68 16.57 9.41
CA LEU A 32 -1.95 16.83 10.65
C LEU A 32 -0.74 17.75 10.41
N SER A 33 -0.01 17.54 9.32
CA SER A 33 1.11 18.41 8.94
C SER A 33 0.65 19.83 8.62
N ILE A 34 -0.46 19.99 7.90
CA ILE A 34 -1.03 21.31 7.58
C ILE A 34 -1.45 22.03 8.86
N VAL A 35 -2.04 21.32 9.83
CA VAL A 35 -2.41 21.90 11.13
C VAL A 35 -1.16 22.41 11.87
N LEU A 36 -0.05 21.67 11.85
CA LEU A 36 1.21 22.12 12.45
C LEU A 36 1.75 23.39 11.77
N PHE A 37 1.73 23.44 10.43
CA PHE A 37 2.11 24.66 9.70
C PHE A 37 1.16 25.82 9.97
N TYR A 38 -0.15 25.56 10.09
CA TYR A 38 -1.11 26.60 10.46
C TYR A 38 -0.80 27.18 11.85
N ILE A 39 -0.51 26.33 12.84
CA ILE A 39 -0.09 26.79 14.18
C ILE A 39 1.18 27.63 14.09
N LEU A 40 2.14 27.22 13.26
CA LEU A 40 3.39 27.95 13.06
C LEU A 40 3.15 29.38 12.56
N PHE A 41 2.28 29.56 11.57
CA PHE A 41 1.99 30.90 11.02
C PHE A 41 1.01 31.72 11.89
N ALA A 42 0.01 31.08 12.51
CA ALA A 42 -1.01 31.78 13.27
C ALA A 42 -0.54 32.23 14.67
N TYR A 43 0.49 31.58 15.23
CA TYR A 43 0.99 31.83 16.58
C TYR A 43 2.47 32.23 16.60
N GLU A 44 3.01 32.70 15.47
CA GLU A 44 4.42 33.09 15.33
C GLU A 44 4.85 34.09 16.44
N ASP A 45 4.01 35.09 16.72
CA ASP A 45 4.31 36.13 17.72
C ASP A 45 4.15 35.67 19.18
N ARG A 46 3.45 34.54 19.42
CA ARG A 46 3.13 34.06 20.77
C ARG A 46 4.04 32.94 21.23
N LEU A 47 4.73 32.27 20.30
CA LEU A 47 5.61 31.15 20.59
C LEU A 47 7.07 31.60 20.61
N PRO A 48 7.94 30.96 21.41
CA PRO A 48 9.37 31.22 21.35
C PRO A 48 9.91 30.92 19.95
N ARG A 49 10.67 31.85 19.36
CA ARG A 49 11.25 31.70 18.02
C ARG A 49 12.11 30.44 17.89
N ASP A 50 12.86 30.09 18.93
CA ASP A 50 13.66 28.87 18.95
C ASP A 50 12.80 27.61 18.84
N PHE A 51 11.65 27.59 19.52
CA PHE A 51 10.71 26.47 19.45
C PHE A 51 10.06 26.35 18.06
N LEU A 52 9.67 27.48 17.46
CA LEU A 52 9.09 27.51 16.11
C LEU A 52 10.06 26.92 15.07
N HIS A 53 11.30 27.41 15.04
CA HIS A 53 12.26 27.04 13.99
C HIS A 53 12.97 25.71 14.24
N LEU A 54 13.28 25.36 15.50
CA LEU A 54 14.04 24.15 15.81
C LEU A 54 13.16 22.92 16.05
N VAL A 55 11.88 23.11 16.39
CA VAL A 55 10.99 21.99 16.72
C VAL A 55 9.82 21.93 15.76
N LEU A 56 9.00 22.98 15.70
CA LEU A 56 7.70 22.90 15.01
C LEU A 56 7.86 22.78 13.49
N LEU A 57 8.73 23.61 12.90
CA LEU A 57 9.03 23.59 11.47
C LEU A 57 9.62 22.27 10.99
N PRO A 58 10.72 21.73 11.58
CA PRO A 58 11.27 20.45 11.15
C PRO A 58 10.29 19.30 11.41
N THR A 59 9.51 19.34 12.49
CA THR A 59 8.48 18.32 12.75
C THR A 59 7.42 18.31 11.67
N GLY A 60 6.92 19.46 11.24
CA GLY A 60 5.96 19.55 10.13
C GLY A 60 6.54 19.00 8.83
N ILE A 61 7.76 19.39 8.48
CA ILE A 61 8.45 18.90 7.26
C ILE A 61 8.67 17.39 7.34
N LEU A 62 9.15 16.86 8.48
CA LEU A 62 9.38 15.43 8.66
C LEU A 62 8.08 14.63 8.58
N LEU A 63 7.01 15.13 9.19
CA LEU A 63 5.69 14.48 9.16
C LEU A 63 5.14 14.40 7.74
N MET A 64 5.28 15.49 6.97
CA MET A 64 4.89 15.52 5.55
C MET A 64 5.68 14.50 4.73
N ASN A 65 7.01 14.48 4.85
CA ASN A 65 7.87 13.52 4.14
C ASN A 65 7.57 12.08 4.55
N TYR A 66 7.36 11.84 5.85
CA TYR A 66 6.98 10.53 6.37
C TYR A 66 5.65 10.05 5.77
N ALA A 67 4.65 10.92 5.64
CA ALA A 67 3.37 10.59 5.02
C ALA A 67 3.55 10.10 3.57
N PHE A 68 4.34 10.83 2.77
CA PHE A 68 4.63 10.46 1.39
C PHE A 68 5.43 9.16 1.28
N MET A 69 6.52 9.02 2.03
CA MET A 69 7.35 7.81 2.00
C MET A 69 6.53 6.57 2.39
N LYS A 70 5.70 6.68 3.43
CA LYS A 70 4.82 5.60 3.86
C LYS A 70 3.78 5.24 2.79
N PHE A 71 3.24 6.23 2.10
CA PHE A 71 2.29 6.00 1.02
C PHE A 71 2.94 5.34 -0.20
N ILE A 72 4.13 5.80 -0.62
CA ILE A 72 4.89 5.21 -1.72
C ILE A 72 5.22 3.75 -1.43
N LEU A 73 5.73 3.45 -0.23
CA LEU A 73 6.02 2.07 0.18
C LEU A 73 4.76 1.19 0.18
N ALA A 74 3.62 1.74 0.59
CA ALA A 74 2.36 1.02 0.55
C ALA A 74 1.84 0.79 -0.88
N LEU A 75 1.99 1.78 -1.77
CA LEU A 75 1.66 1.66 -3.19
C LEU A 75 2.47 0.55 -3.83
N ILE A 76 3.78 0.56 -3.60
CA ILE A 76 4.69 -0.44 -4.13
C ILE A 76 4.31 -1.83 -3.58
N GLY A 77 4.17 -1.96 -2.26
CA GLY A 77 3.73 -3.23 -1.65
C GLY A 77 2.34 -3.72 -2.11
N TYR A 78 1.48 -2.82 -2.58
CA TYR A 78 0.17 -3.17 -3.15
C TYR A 78 0.31 -3.79 -4.55
N PHE A 79 1.14 -3.21 -5.42
CA PHE A 79 1.33 -3.67 -6.81
C PHE A 79 2.33 -4.82 -6.96
N ASN A 80 3.22 -5.00 -5.98
CA ASN A 80 4.30 -5.98 -6.03
C ASN A 80 3.86 -7.45 -6.00
N LYS A 81 2.59 -7.73 -5.69
CA LYS A 81 2.06 -9.10 -5.65
C LYS A 81 1.00 -9.30 -6.71
N ILE A 82 1.34 -10.11 -7.71
CA ILE A 82 0.45 -10.47 -8.81
C ILE A 82 0.31 -11.99 -8.85
N ILE A 83 -0.93 -12.47 -8.90
CA ILE A 83 -1.23 -13.89 -9.07
C ILE A 83 -1.85 -14.08 -10.44
N ILE A 84 -1.26 -14.94 -11.27
CA ILE A 84 -1.72 -15.27 -12.61
C ILE A 84 -2.15 -16.74 -12.60
N ILE A 85 -3.43 -16.99 -12.83
CA ILE A 85 -4.01 -18.32 -12.88
C ILE A 85 -4.19 -18.68 -14.36
N VAL A 86 -3.51 -19.73 -14.82
CA VAL A 86 -3.71 -20.34 -16.14
C VAL A 86 -4.20 -21.79 -15.97
N PRO A 87 -4.76 -22.46 -17.00
CA PRO A 87 -5.44 -23.75 -16.84
C PRO A 87 -4.61 -24.87 -16.20
N GLU A 88 -3.28 -24.84 -16.36
CA GLU A 88 -2.39 -25.91 -15.90
C GLU A 88 -1.54 -25.51 -14.69
N LYS A 89 -1.42 -24.21 -14.41
CA LYS A 89 -0.50 -23.68 -13.39
C LYS A 89 -0.97 -22.37 -12.79
N ILE A 90 -0.53 -22.12 -11.56
CA ILE A 90 -0.67 -20.86 -10.85
C ILE A 90 0.72 -20.24 -10.79
N ILE A 91 0.85 -18.99 -11.22
CA ILE A 91 2.10 -18.23 -11.20
C ILE A 91 1.91 -17.10 -10.19
N ILE A 92 2.76 -17.04 -9.16
CA ILE A 92 2.79 -15.98 -8.18
C ILE A 92 4.07 -15.20 -8.42
N ILE A 93 3.93 -13.90 -8.66
CA ILE A 93 5.04 -12.96 -8.79
C ILE A 93 5.01 -12.08 -7.56
N ASP A 94 6.04 -12.19 -6.71
CA ASP A 94 6.25 -11.32 -5.56
C ASP A 94 7.54 -10.53 -5.78
N SER A 95 7.39 -9.29 -6.22
CA SER A 95 8.51 -8.39 -6.47
C SER A 95 8.79 -7.60 -5.20
N THR A 96 9.65 -8.05 -4.32
CA THR A 96 10.04 -7.25 -3.15
C THR A 96 10.98 -6.09 -3.53
N LEU A 97 10.81 -4.90 -2.93
CA LEU A 97 11.70 -3.75 -3.18
C LEU A 97 13.16 -3.96 -2.75
N LEU A 98 13.38 -4.88 -1.81
CA LEU A 98 14.68 -5.12 -1.16
C LEU A 98 15.26 -6.51 -1.47
N LEU A 99 14.43 -7.43 -1.96
CA LEU A 99 14.75 -8.83 -2.18
C LEU A 99 14.50 -9.17 -3.65
N GLN A 100 15.26 -10.14 -4.14
CA GLN A 100 15.24 -10.65 -5.51
C GLN A 100 13.81 -10.95 -5.99
N GLU A 101 13.56 -10.83 -7.29
CA GLU A 101 12.26 -11.18 -7.88
C GLU A 101 11.97 -12.66 -7.62
N ASP A 102 10.97 -12.94 -6.78
CA ASP A 102 10.52 -14.29 -6.49
C ASP A 102 9.35 -14.63 -7.41
N ILE A 103 9.60 -15.56 -8.34
CA ILE A 103 8.60 -16.12 -9.24
C ILE A 103 8.34 -17.56 -8.80
N GLU A 104 7.15 -17.79 -8.24
CA GLU A 104 6.70 -19.12 -7.84
C GLU A 104 5.73 -19.67 -8.89
N VAL A 105 5.98 -20.90 -9.35
CA VAL A 105 5.11 -21.60 -10.31
C VAL A 105 4.64 -22.91 -9.69
N ILE A 106 3.33 -23.05 -9.56
CA ILE A 106 2.67 -24.20 -8.94
C ILE A 106 1.82 -24.89 -10.01
N ASP A 107 2.12 -26.15 -10.31
CA ASP A 107 1.27 -26.97 -11.19
C ASP A 107 -0.04 -27.31 -10.47
N ILE A 108 -1.18 -27.12 -11.15
CA ILE A 108 -2.50 -27.35 -10.55
C ILE A 108 -2.69 -28.81 -10.13
N GLU A 109 -2.10 -29.75 -10.87
CA GLU A 109 -2.15 -31.20 -10.56
C GLU A 109 -1.50 -31.55 -9.21
N LYS A 110 -0.59 -30.71 -8.71
CA LYS A 110 0.09 -30.90 -7.42
C LYS A 110 -0.64 -30.25 -6.25
N VAL A 111 -1.72 -29.51 -6.49
CA VAL A 111 -2.50 -28.82 -5.45
C VAL A 111 -3.41 -29.83 -4.75
N VAL A 112 -3.01 -30.26 -3.55
CA VAL A 112 -3.75 -31.27 -2.76
C VAL A 112 -5.01 -30.69 -2.11
N LYS A 113 -4.97 -29.42 -1.69
CA LYS A 113 -6.07 -28.74 -1.01
C LYS A 113 -5.96 -27.23 -1.17
N ILE A 114 -7.11 -26.56 -1.34
CA ILE A 114 -7.21 -25.09 -1.31
C ILE A 114 -8.10 -24.72 -0.13
N ASP A 115 -7.50 -24.13 0.90
CA ASP A 115 -8.22 -23.57 2.04
C ASP A 115 -8.40 -22.06 1.85
N VAL A 116 -9.64 -21.58 2.00
CA VAL A 116 -9.96 -20.15 1.92
C VAL A 116 -10.14 -19.62 3.34
N VAL A 117 -9.12 -18.94 3.86
CA VAL A 117 -9.22 -18.27 5.15
C VAL A 117 -9.71 -16.84 4.95
N ARG A 118 -10.97 -16.57 5.31
CA ARG A 118 -11.56 -15.24 5.25
C ARG A 118 -11.25 -14.48 6.53
N HIS A 119 -10.33 -13.52 6.46
CA HIS A 119 -10.13 -12.52 7.51
C HIS A 119 -10.77 -11.21 7.06
N GLY A 120 -12.04 -11.01 7.43
CA GLY A 120 -12.76 -9.78 7.16
C GLY A 120 -13.17 -9.09 8.46
N LEU A 121 -13.42 -7.79 8.41
CA LEU A 121 -14.00 -7.05 9.54
C LEU A 121 -15.34 -7.66 10.02
N LEU A 122 -16.06 -8.32 9.12
CA LEU A 122 -17.31 -9.03 9.40
C LEU A 122 -17.14 -10.51 9.78
N SER A 123 -15.97 -11.13 9.54
CA SER A 123 -15.75 -12.54 9.93
C SER A 123 -15.48 -12.71 11.43
N ALA A 124 -15.40 -11.60 12.17
CA ALA A 124 -15.39 -11.58 13.62
C ALA A 124 -16.80 -11.38 14.22
N MET A 125 -17.80 -11.04 13.38
CA MET A 125 -19.19 -10.81 13.80
C MET A 125 -20.15 -11.97 13.43
N PHE A 126 -19.72 -12.88 12.55
CA PHE A 126 -20.43 -14.10 12.16
C PHE A 126 -19.46 -15.27 12.16
#